data_AF-A0A131YDV1-F1
#
_entry.id   AF-A0A131YDV1-F1
#
_cell.length_a   1.000
_cell.length_b   1.000
_cell.length_c   1.000
_cell.angle_alpha   90.00
_cell.angle_beta   90.00
_cell.angle_gamma   90.00
#
_symmetry.space_group_name_H-M   'P 1'
#
loop_
_entity.id
_entity.type
_entity.pdbx_description
1 polymer ?
#
loop_
_entity_poly.entity_id
_entity_poly.type
_entity_poly.pdbx_seq_one_letter_code
_entity_poly.pdbx_strand_id
1 'polypeptide(L)'
;MWLPQYGRRCIDLSGFGTCAYTKYYIHVVVIEDGTHQHPIRNLQAKQVYYRNLFMAVARRLFLLGVGYFKITFIIYPLSESQTNEIFSRVGKPVLVDYLYKNFRSFLKTHLKAFAYKKELVVLFTRRALMTQNGLPSMGFAVKGSMCTENNIAVVHDNGVFSAVNDLVKLVLHSVGVDIDGVGAASSCPAQGGYLMGRGKLKLPLGYSVCTRRLIQAALRRSKCLGSKISDKTTKTIPMPTKIKRGAFCSALGLSECDEKGMQKFEHKSASKYECLVHCCKGESRMERLVAPDGLQCDEDPFHYYDKRCVNGACVQIR
;
A
#
# COMPACT_ATOMS: atom_id res chain seq x y z
N MET A 1 7.10 15.39 -15.84
CA MET A 1 5.76 15.23 -16.46
C MET A 1 4.68 15.34 -15.39
N TRP A 2 3.42 15.61 -15.74
CA TRP A 2 2.41 16.14 -14.81
C TRP A 2 1.78 15.10 -13.88
N LEU A 3 1.66 15.44 -12.58
CA LEU A 3 0.68 14.81 -11.69
C LEU A 3 -0.73 15.33 -12.04
N PRO A 4 -1.77 14.49 -12.12
CA PRO A 4 -3.12 14.93 -12.46
C PRO A 4 -3.68 15.95 -11.45
N GLN A 5 -4.23 17.09 -11.92
CA GLN A 5 -4.73 18.20 -11.07
C GLN A 5 -6.06 17.92 -10.33
N TYR A 6 -6.40 16.67 -10.03
CA TYR A 6 -7.66 16.33 -9.36
C TYR A 6 -7.56 16.61 -7.85
N GLY A 7 -8.60 17.23 -7.30
CA GLY A 7 -8.72 17.54 -5.86
C GLY A 7 -8.53 19.00 -5.48
N ARG A 8 -8.24 19.90 -6.43
CA ARG A 8 -8.33 21.34 -6.20
C ARG A 8 -9.79 21.76 -6.10
N ARG A 9 -10.15 22.48 -5.03
CA ARG A 9 -11.18 23.52 -5.10
C ARG A 9 -10.45 24.86 -5.10
N CYS A 10 -10.09 25.34 -6.29
CA CYS A 10 -9.75 26.75 -6.43
C CYS A 10 -11.07 27.52 -6.29
N ILE A 11 -11.15 28.40 -5.30
CA ILE A 11 -12.27 29.32 -5.14
C ILE A 11 -11.79 30.65 -5.71
N ASP A 12 -12.25 31.00 -6.91
CA ASP A 12 -11.94 32.29 -7.51
C ASP A 12 -12.78 33.38 -6.84
N LEU A 13 -12.21 33.92 -5.77
CA LEU A 13 -12.56 35.20 -5.18
C LEU A 13 -11.30 36.08 -5.23
N SER A 14 -11.37 37.23 -5.91
CA SER A 14 -10.30 38.24 -6.01
C SER A 14 -8.99 37.85 -6.71
N GLY A 15 -9.03 37.05 -7.79
CA GLY A 15 -7.99 37.01 -8.83
C GLY A 15 -6.64 36.35 -8.49
N PHE A 16 -6.38 36.03 -7.23
CA PHE A 16 -5.20 35.27 -6.80
C PHE A 16 -5.62 33.88 -6.29
N GLY A 17 -5.82 32.94 -7.23
CA GLY A 17 -6.39 31.61 -6.97
C GLY A 17 -5.60 30.71 -6.02
N THR A 18 -5.83 30.87 -4.71
CA THR A 18 -5.29 30.00 -3.65
C THR A 18 -6.04 28.67 -3.60
N CYS A 19 -5.62 27.71 -4.43
CA CYS A 19 -6.24 26.40 -4.52
C CYS A 19 -6.01 25.54 -3.26
N ALA A 20 -6.88 25.73 -2.26
CA ALA A 20 -6.87 24.98 -1.01
C ALA A 20 -7.19 23.49 -1.21
N TYR A 21 -6.69 22.65 -0.30
CA TYR A 21 -6.91 21.21 -0.32
C TYR A 21 -7.29 20.66 1.05
N THR A 22 -8.14 19.64 1.06
CA THR A 22 -8.47 18.90 2.29
C THR A 22 -7.32 17.98 2.67
N LYS A 23 -6.93 18.01 3.94
CA LYS A 23 -5.92 17.14 4.53
C LYS A 23 -6.55 16.22 5.55
N TYR A 24 -6.62 14.93 5.23
CA TYR A 24 -7.09 13.87 6.11
C TYR A 24 -5.96 13.31 6.97
N TYR A 25 -6.27 12.92 8.19
CA TYR A 25 -5.32 12.38 9.16
C TYR A 25 -5.72 10.93 9.49
N ILE A 26 -4.80 9.98 9.25
CA ILE A 26 -4.99 8.57 9.61
C ILE A 26 -3.93 8.21 10.65
N HIS A 27 -4.39 7.72 11.80
CA HIS A 27 -3.55 7.21 12.88
C HIS A 27 -3.55 5.68 12.81
N VAL A 28 -2.37 5.08 12.74
CA VAL A 28 -2.19 3.64 12.48
C VAL A 28 -1.41 2.98 13.61
N VAL A 29 -1.96 1.91 14.16
CA VAL A 29 -1.24 1.04 15.11
C VAL A 29 -0.74 -0.16 14.32
N VAL A 30 0.56 -0.19 14.04
CA VAL A 30 1.24 -1.32 13.40
C VAL A 30 1.42 -2.41 14.44
N ILE A 31 0.72 -3.52 14.28
CA ILE A 31 0.99 -4.75 15.01
C ILE A 31 1.93 -5.60 14.13
N GLU A 32 3.06 -6.01 14.68
CA GLU A 32 4.08 -6.78 13.96
C GLU A 32 4.15 -8.21 14.49
N ASP A 33 4.08 -9.20 13.60
CA ASP A 33 4.26 -10.62 13.89
C ASP A 33 5.63 -10.89 14.56
N GLY A 34 5.61 -11.28 15.83
CA GLY A 34 6.82 -11.48 16.64
C GLY A 34 7.73 -12.59 16.12
N THR A 35 7.17 -13.54 15.37
CA THR A 35 7.91 -14.64 14.73
C THR A 35 8.37 -14.30 13.30
N HIS A 36 7.77 -13.31 12.65
CA HIS A 36 8.00 -12.95 11.24
C HIS A 36 8.21 -11.44 11.07
N GLN A 37 9.23 -10.89 11.73
CA GLN A 37 9.55 -9.46 11.78
C GLN A 37 9.64 -8.75 10.41
N HIS A 38 9.37 -7.44 10.42
CA HIS A 38 9.37 -6.55 9.25
C HIS A 38 10.28 -5.31 9.45
N PRO A 39 11.02 -4.87 8.41
CA PRO A 39 11.25 -5.55 7.14
C PRO A 39 12.10 -6.83 7.30
N ILE A 40 12.41 -7.48 6.19
CA ILE A 40 13.51 -8.46 6.17
C ILE A 40 14.79 -7.79 6.69
N ARG A 41 15.59 -8.53 7.46
CA ARG A 41 16.85 -8.06 8.06
C ARG A 41 17.73 -7.40 6.99
N ASN A 42 18.41 -6.33 7.39
CA ASN A 42 19.36 -5.55 6.58
C ASN A 42 18.76 -4.74 5.40
N LEU A 43 17.46 -4.81 5.09
CA LEU A 43 16.87 -3.97 4.04
C LEU A 43 16.84 -2.48 4.42
N GLN A 44 16.17 -2.14 5.53
CA GLN A 44 16.08 -0.79 6.11
C GLN A 44 15.84 -0.90 7.62
N ALA A 45 16.21 0.14 8.39
CA ALA A 45 15.80 0.24 9.79
C ALA A 45 14.26 0.29 9.91
N LYS A 46 13.69 -0.42 10.87
CA LYS A 46 12.23 -0.65 11.01
C LYS A 46 11.38 0.63 10.92
N GLN A 47 11.76 1.70 11.61
CA GLN A 47 11.08 3.00 11.56
C GLN A 47 11.15 3.67 10.17
N VAL A 48 12.27 3.51 9.46
CA VAL A 48 12.47 4.03 8.09
C VAL A 48 11.62 3.24 7.10
N TYR A 49 11.56 1.91 7.25
CA TYR A 49 10.71 1.04 6.45
C TYR A 49 9.23 1.43 6.54
N TYR A 50 8.65 1.44 7.74
CA TYR A 50 7.24 1.80 7.90
C TYR A 50 6.95 3.25 7.47
N ARG A 51 7.87 4.19 7.70
CA ARG A 51 7.76 5.56 7.16
C ARG A 51 7.70 5.58 5.63
N ASN A 52 8.57 4.83 4.95
CA ASN A 52 8.58 4.73 3.49
C ASN A 52 7.32 4.02 2.95
N LEU A 53 6.87 2.96 3.63
CA LEU A 53 5.64 2.21 3.32
C LEU A 53 4.41 3.12 3.40
N PHE A 54 4.19 3.82 4.52
CA PHE A 54 3.05 4.72 4.68
C PHE A 54 3.13 5.96 3.78
N MET A 55 4.32 6.43 3.41
CA MET A 55 4.47 7.46 2.37
C MET A 55 4.07 6.93 0.97
N ALA A 56 4.37 5.66 0.64
CA ALA A 56 3.94 5.05 -0.61
C ALA A 56 2.42 4.80 -0.67
N VAL A 57 1.81 4.46 0.48
CA VAL A 57 0.35 4.46 0.66
C VAL A 57 -0.22 5.87 0.46
N ALA A 58 0.36 6.89 1.09
CA ALA A 58 -0.10 8.28 0.95
C ALA A 58 0.02 8.80 -0.50
N ARG A 59 1.10 8.46 -1.23
CA ARG A 59 1.25 8.79 -2.67
C ARG A 59 0.22 8.11 -3.56
N ARG A 60 -0.21 6.88 -3.22
CA ARG A 60 -1.31 6.19 -3.91
C ARG A 60 -2.67 6.76 -3.54
N LEU A 61 -2.92 7.11 -2.28
CA LEU A 61 -4.18 7.75 -1.86
C LEU A 61 -4.33 9.15 -2.49
N PHE A 62 -3.24 9.89 -2.68
CA PHE A 62 -3.27 11.20 -3.37
C PHE A 62 -3.81 11.09 -4.82
N LEU A 63 -3.56 9.99 -5.53
CA LEU A 63 -4.09 9.76 -6.89
C LEU A 63 -5.62 9.72 -6.96
N LEU A 64 -6.34 9.58 -5.84
CA LEU A 64 -7.80 9.66 -5.78
C LEU A 64 -8.30 11.05 -6.18
N GLY A 65 -7.49 12.11 -5.93
CA GLY A 65 -7.85 13.48 -6.23
C GLY A 65 -8.95 14.04 -5.33
N VAL A 66 -8.92 13.70 -4.03
CA VAL A 66 -9.87 14.18 -3.00
C VAL A 66 -9.21 14.96 -1.87
N GLY A 67 -7.89 15.05 -1.86
CA GLY A 67 -7.09 15.66 -0.79
C GLY A 67 -5.78 14.93 -0.53
N TYR A 68 -5.07 15.37 0.50
CA TYR A 68 -3.84 14.73 0.99
C TYR A 68 -4.12 13.89 2.24
N PHE A 69 -3.47 12.73 2.36
CA PHE A 69 -3.57 11.85 3.51
C PHE A 69 -2.27 11.88 4.31
N LYS A 70 -2.27 12.54 5.48
CA LYS A 70 -1.19 12.41 6.45
C LYS A 70 -1.41 11.13 7.26
N ILE A 71 -0.60 10.12 7.00
CA ILE A 71 -0.57 8.92 7.83
C ILE A 71 0.51 9.10 8.92
N THR A 72 0.16 8.78 10.16
CA THR A 72 1.09 8.68 11.31
C THR A 72 0.90 7.34 11.99
N PHE A 73 1.98 6.73 12.44
CA PHE A 73 1.95 5.38 12.98
C PHE A 73 2.76 5.24 14.27
N ILE A 74 2.39 4.24 15.06
CA ILE A 74 3.20 3.64 16.14
C ILE A 74 3.38 2.16 15.84
N ILE A 75 4.43 1.54 16.42
CA ILE A 75 4.72 0.11 16.23
C ILE A 75 4.60 -0.61 17.57
N TYR A 76 3.82 -1.67 17.60
CA TYR A 76 3.69 -2.62 18.71
C TYR A 76 4.17 -4.00 18.23
N PRO A 77 5.41 -4.40 18.54
CA PRO A 77 5.89 -5.73 18.25
C PRO A 77 5.23 -6.74 19.20
N LEU A 78 4.68 -7.82 18.65
CA LEU A 78 4.14 -8.91 19.44
C LEU A 78 5.27 -9.75 20.05
N SER A 79 5.04 -10.35 21.21
CA SER A 79 5.82 -11.51 21.67
C SER A 79 5.48 -12.75 20.83
N GLU A 80 6.28 -13.80 20.95
CA GLU A 80 5.95 -15.10 20.37
C GLU A 80 4.65 -15.69 20.95
N SER A 81 4.39 -15.54 22.26
CA SER A 81 3.15 -16.03 22.88
C SER A 81 1.91 -15.30 22.35
N GLN A 82 1.95 -13.97 22.25
CA GLN A 82 0.86 -13.17 21.66
C GLN A 82 0.65 -13.50 20.17
N THR A 83 1.75 -13.75 19.44
CA THR A 83 1.70 -14.20 18.04
C THR A 83 1.01 -15.55 17.92
N ASN A 84 1.35 -16.51 18.80
CA ASN A 84 0.77 -17.84 18.80
C ASN A 84 -0.71 -17.84 19.26
N GLU A 85 -1.14 -16.93 20.14
CA GLU A 85 -2.56 -16.69 20.44
C GLU A 85 -3.32 -16.26 19.17
N ILE A 86 -2.86 -15.19 18.51
CA ILE A 86 -3.50 -14.59 17.33
C ILE A 86 -3.61 -15.60 16.16
N PHE A 87 -2.52 -16.30 15.84
CA PHE A 87 -2.48 -17.20 14.69
C PHE A 87 -2.96 -18.63 15.00
N SER A 88 -2.92 -19.06 16.26
CA SER A 88 -3.35 -20.36 16.83
C SER A 88 -2.83 -21.65 16.17
N ARG A 89 -2.10 -21.57 15.05
CA ARG A 89 -1.55 -22.72 14.31
C ARG A 89 -0.17 -22.36 13.75
N VAL A 90 0.83 -23.16 14.10
CA VAL A 90 2.17 -23.14 13.49
C VAL A 90 2.17 -24.09 12.29
N GLY A 91 2.94 -23.78 11.24
CA GLY A 91 3.18 -24.70 10.12
C GLY A 91 2.02 -24.96 9.14
N LYS A 92 0.86 -24.31 9.31
CA LYS A 92 -0.26 -24.37 8.34
C LYS A 92 -0.67 -22.95 7.90
N PRO A 93 -1.17 -22.77 6.65
CA PRO A 93 -1.70 -21.48 6.20
C PRO A 93 -2.82 -20.97 7.10
N VAL A 94 -2.90 -19.65 7.25
CA VAL A 94 -3.80 -19.01 8.20
C VAL A 94 -5.11 -18.66 7.52
N LEU A 95 -6.21 -19.26 7.98
CA LEU A 95 -7.55 -18.88 7.55
C LEU A 95 -7.92 -17.50 8.10
N VAL A 96 -8.18 -16.55 7.19
CA VAL A 96 -8.57 -15.16 7.46
C VAL A 96 -9.70 -15.04 8.50
N ASP A 97 -10.66 -15.95 8.45
CA ASP A 97 -11.90 -15.95 9.25
C ASP A 97 -11.70 -16.40 10.71
N TYR A 98 -10.65 -17.17 10.97
CA TYR A 98 -10.19 -17.48 12.33
C TYR A 98 -9.28 -16.36 12.83
N LEU A 99 -8.35 -15.88 11.98
CA LEU A 99 -7.45 -14.78 12.32
C LEU A 99 -8.21 -13.51 12.73
N TYR A 100 -9.30 -13.16 12.04
CA TYR A 100 -10.15 -12.03 12.45
C TYR A 100 -10.74 -12.20 13.84
N LYS A 101 -11.30 -13.38 14.15
CA LYS A 101 -11.91 -13.66 15.46
C LYS A 101 -10.86 -13.59 16.58
N ASN A 102 -9.73 -14.26 16.38
CA ASN A 102 -8.61 -14.31 17.33
C ASN A 102 -8.02 -12.92 17.56
N PHE A 103 -7.66 -12.20 16.48
CA PHE A 103 -7.05 -10.88 16.58
C PHE A 103 -8.01 -9.84 17.21
N ARG A 104 -9.31 -9.90 16.90
CA ARG A 104 -10.33 -9.08 17.56
C ARG A 104 -10.47 -9.41 19.05
N SER A 105 -10.29 -10.66 19.45
CA SER A 105 -10.24 -11.08 20.86
C SER A 105 -8.99 -10.52 21.55
N PHE A 106 -7.81 -10.77 20.98
CA PHE A 106 -6.52 -10.26 21.45
C PHE A 106 -6.54 -8.73 21.69
N LEU A 107 -7.06 -7.96 20.73
CA LEU A 107 -7.17 -6.50 20.85
C LEU A 107 -8.12 -6.07 21.98
N LYS A 108 -9.18 -6.83 22.25
CA LYS A 108 -10.09 -6.60 23.40
C LYS A 108 -9.46 -6.98 24.74
N THR A 109 -8.56 -7.94 24.79
CA THR A 109 -7.87 -8.34 26.03
C THR A 109 -6.68 -7.42 26.32
N HIS A 110 -5.75 -7.30 25.38
CA HIS A 110 -4.42 -6.71 25.61
C HIS A 110 -4.29 -5.25 25.16
N LEU A 111 -5.02 -4.83 24.11
CA LEU A 111 -4.80 -3.53 23.43
C LEU A 111 -6.06 -2.64 23.40
N LYS A 112 -6.88 -2.70 24.47
CA LYS A 112 -8.10 -1.88 24.65
C LYS A 112 -7.90 -0.40 24.32
N ALA A 113 -6.77 0.17 24.74
CA ALA A 113 -6.44 1.59 24.53
C ALA A 113 -6.39 2.00 23.05
N PHE A 114 -6.05 1.09 22.13
CA PHE A 114 -6.03 1.36 20.69
C PHE A 114 -7.41 1.05 20.05
N ALA A 115 -8.05 -0.04 20.47
CA ALA A 115 -9.39 -0.41 19.99
C ALA A 115 -10.45 0.70 20.20
N TYR A 116 -10.41 1.40 21.34
CA TYR A 116 -11.35 2.49 21.64
C TYR A 116 -10.96 3.86 21.08
N LYS A 117 -9.68 4.08 20.69
CA LYS A 117 -9.22 5.38 20.13
C LYS A 117 -9.60 5.61 18.65
N LYS A 118 -10.27 4.65 18.02
CA LYS A 118 -10.71 4.69 16.61
C LYS A 118 -9.55 4.76 15.60
N GLU A 119 -8.33 4.47 16.04
CA GLU A 119 -7.14 4.30 15.21
C GLU A 119 -7.31 3.08 14.29
N LEU A 120 -6.62 3.04 13.15
CA LEU A 120 -6.60 1.87 12.28
C LEU A 120 -5.53 0.89 12.78
N VAL A 121 -5.96 -0.26 13.31
CA VAL A 121 -5.03 -1.30 13.76
C VAL A 121 -4.70 -2.22 12.59
N VAL A 122 -3.43 -2.34 12.23
CA VAL A 122 -2.96 -3.13 11.07
C VAL A 122 -1.96 -4.17 11.53
N LEU A 123 -2.32 -5.46 11.41
CA LEU A 123 -1.39 -6.57 11.58
C LEU A 123 -0.63 -6.82 10.28
N PHE A 124 0.69 -6.69 10.33
CA PHE A 124 1.60 -7.11 9.27
C PHE A 124 2.13 -8.51 9.59
N THR A 125 2.06 -9.43 8.63
CA THR A 125 2.61 -10.78 8.76
C THR A 125 3.20 -11.27 7.44
N ARG A 126 4.22 -12.13 7.53
CA ARG A 126 4.79 -12.87 6.37
C ARG A 126 4.08 -14.22 6.16
N ARG A 127 3.22 -14.65 7.09
CA ARG A 127 2.50 -15.93 7.05
C ARG A 127 1.50 -15.96 5.90
N ALA A 128 1.46 -17.06 5.15
CA ALA A 128 0.51 -17.24 4.06
C ALA A 128 -0.94 -17.23 4.59
N LEU A 129 -1.76 -16.30 4.07
CA LEU A 129 -3.17 -16.15 4.43
C LEU A 129 -4.06 -16.81 3.36
N MET A 130 -5.17 -17.43 3.78
CA MET A 130 -6.15 -18.05 2.89
C MET A 130 -7.58 -17.68 3.28
N THR A 131 -8.47 -17.62 2.28
CA THR A 131 -9.92 -17.54 2.46
C THR A 131 -10.47 -18.89 2.93
N GLN A 132 -11.74 -18.95 3.38
CA GLN A 132 -12.40 -20.23 3.71
C GLN A 132 -12.38 -21.21 2.52
N ASN A 133 -12.45 -20.70 1.30
CA ASN A 133 -12.49 -21.48 0.06
C ASN A 133 -11.09 -21.96 -0.41
N GLY A 134 -10.07 -21.86 0.44
CA GLY A 134 -8.70 -22.28 0.10
C GLY A 134 -8.00 -21.39 -0.95
N LEU A 135 -8.54 -20.22 -1.28
CA LEU A 135 -7.86 -19.27 -2.17
C LEU A 135 -6.86 -18.42 -1.36
N PRO A 136 -5.62 -18.20 -1.85
CA PRO A 136 -4.67 -17.29 -1.22
C PRO A 136 -5.24 -15.88 -1.05
N SER A 137 -4.83 -15.20 0.02
CA SER A 137 -5.21 -13.82 0.31
C SER A 137 -4.01 -12.95 0.65
N MET A 138 -4.04 -11.69 0.22
CA MET A 138 -3.08 -10.66 0.62
C MET A 138 -3.49 -9.93 1.92
N GLY A 139 -4.63 -10.27 2.51
CA GLY A 139 -5.14 -9.61 3.72
C GLY A 139 -6.66 -9.46 3.75
N PHE A 140 -7.15 -8.72 4.74
CA PHE A 140 -8.57 -8.35 4.85
C PHE A 140 -8.75 -7.11 5.71
N ALA A 141 -9.90 -6.47 5.57
CA ALA A 141 -10.43 -5.43 6.45
C ALA A 141 -11.95 -5.44 6.34
N VAL A 142 -12.66 -4.97 7.37
CA VAL A 142 -14.13 -4.91 7.36
C VAL A 142 -14.60 -3.65 6.63
N LYS A 143 -15.50 -3.79 5.65
CA LYS A 143 -16.03 -2.64 4.90
C LYS A 143 -16.63 -1.60 5.84
N GLY A 144 -16.22 -0.34 5.72
CA GLY A 144 -16.79 0.77 6.48
C GLY A 144 -16.45 0.76 7.98
N SER A 145 -15.50 -0.07 8.43
CA SER A 145 -15.15 -0.15 9.86
C SER A 145 -14.22 0.96 10.36
N MET A 146 -13.72 1.83 9.47
CA MET A 146 -13.04 3.06 9.86
C MET A 146 -13.95 3.87 10.79
N CYS A 147 -13.41 4.31 11.94
CA CYS A 147 -14.14 4.97 13.02
C CYS A 147 -15.05 4.08 13.90
N THR A 148 -14.95 2.75 13.78
CA THR A 148 -15.64 1.77 14.65
C THR A 148 -14.64 0.99 15.51
N GLU A 149 -15.11 0.22 16.49
CA GLU A 149 -14.27 -0.74 17.25
C GLU A 149 -13.67 -1.86 16.37
N ASN A 150 -14.20 -2.06 15.16
CA ASN A 150 -13.74 -3.09 14.22
C ASN A 150 -12.78 -2.50 13.18
N ASN A 151 -12.12 -1.36 13.45
CA ASN A 151 -11.16 -0.68 12.57
C ASN A 151 -9.83 -1.44 12.47
N ILE A 152 -9.93 -2.69 12.04
CA ILE A 152 -8.88 -3.70 12.03
C ILE A 152 -8.63 -4.09 10.57
N ALA A 153 -7.36 -4.15 10.19
CA ALA A 153 -6.89 -4.79 8.97
C ALA A 153 -5.80 -5.81 9.30
N VAL A 154 -5.70 -6.83 8.46
CA VAL A 154 -4.51 -7.69 8.37
C VAL A 154 -3.99 -7.57 6.95
N VAL A 155 -2.68 -7.40 6.78
CA VAL A 155 -2.04 -7.38 5.46
C VAL A 155 -0.86 -8.34 5.43
N HIS A 156 -0.77 -9.12 4.36
CA HIS A 156 0.41 -9.93 4.04
C HIS A 156 1.49 -9.01 3.47
N ASP A 157 2.67 -9.06 4.08
CA ASP A 157 3.85 -8.35 3.58
C ASP A 157 5.05 -9.27 3.65
N ASN A 158 5.75 -9.47 2.54
CA ASN A 158 7.02 -10.18 2.51
C ASN A 158 8.17 -9.40 3.17
N GLY A 159 7.97 -8.11 3.52
CA GLY A 159 9.00 -7.25 4.12
C GLY A 159 9.82 -6.45 3.13
N VAL A 160 9.34 -6.31 1.88
CA VAL A 160 9.94 -5.55 0.76
C VAL A 160 8.94 -4.57 0.11
N PHE A 161 8.08 -3.96 0.92
CA PHE A 161 6.98 -3.05 0.53
C PHE A 161 5.84 -3.70 -0.28
N SER A 162 5.78 -5.02 -0.38
CA SER A 162 4.73 -5.78 -1.06
C SER A 162 3.31 -5.38 -0.61
N ALA A 163 3.10 -5.15 0.69
CA ALA A 163 1.82 -4.73 1.25
C ALA A 163 1.32 -3.36 0.80
N VAL A 164 2.11 -2.50 0.15
CA VAL A 164 1.70 -1.11 -0.14
C VAL A 164 0.41 -1.02 -0.96
N ASN A 165 0.25 -1.86 -1.99
CA ASN A 165 -0.93 -1.79 -2.87
C ASN A 165 -2.18 -2.35 -2.19
N ASP A 166 -2.04 -3.46 -1.45
CA ASP A 166 -3.16 -4.05 -0.72
C ASP A 166 -3.53 -3.25 0.53
N LEU A 167 -2.58 -2.62 1.23
CA LEU A 167 -2.89 -1.73 2.35
C LEU A 167 -3.65 -0.47 1.89
N VAL A 168 -3.37 0.06 0.70
CA VAL A 168 -4.21 1.11 0.08
C VAL A 168 -5.64 0.61 -0.12
N LYS A 169 -5.80 -0.59 -0.69
CA LYS A 169 -7.10 -1.23 -0.93
C LYS A 169 -7.87 -1.47 0.37
N LEU A 170 -7.20 -1.98 1.40
CA LEU A 170 -7.78 -2.24 2.73
C LEU A 170 -8.16 -0.94 3.45
N VAL A 171 -7.31 0.10 3.44
CA VAL A 171 -7.64 1.42 4.00
C VAL A 171 -8.89 2.00 3.35
N LEU A 172 -8.99 1.94 2.01
CA LEU A 172 -10.17 2.43 1.30
C LEU A 172 -11.42 1.59 1.59
N HIS A 173 -11.27 0.28 1.76
CA HIS A 173 -12.36 -0.61 2.15
C HIS A 173 -12.85 -0.32 3.58
N SER A 174 -11.95 -0.12 4.55
CA SER A 174 -12.29 0.35 5.91
C SER A 174 -13.01 1.70 5.88
N VAL A 175 -12.62 2.63 5.01
CA VAL A 175 -13.33 3.92 4.82
C VAL A 175 -14.74 3.73 4.21
N GLY A 176 -15.03 2.56 3.63
CA GLY A 176 -16.35 2.17 3.12
C GLY A 176 -16.47 2.19 1.60
N VAL A 177 -15.35 2.23 0.86
CA VAL A 177 -15.32 2.10 -0.60
C VAL A 177 -15.44 0.63 -0.99
N ASP A 178 -16.24 0.34 -2.01
CA ASP A 178 -16.34 -1.00 -2.58
C ASP A 178 -15.12 -1.36 -3.45
N ILE A 179 -14.80 -2.65 -3.46
CA ILE A 179 -13.84 -3.26 -4.41
C ILE A 179 -14.48 -3.24 -5.80
N ASP A 180 -13.70 -2.95 -6.85
CA ASP A 180 -14.22 -2.93 -8.22
C ASP A 180 -14.86 -4.29 -8.58
N GLY A 181 -16.07 -4.24 -9.15
CA GLY A 181 -16.90 -5.41 -9.44
C GLY A 181 -17.74 -5.91 -8.26
N VAL A 182 -17.84 -5.15 -7.16
CA VAL A 182 -18.63 -5.49 -5.96
C VAL A 182 -19.50 -4.30 -5.53
N GLY A 183 -20.70 -4.57 -5.03
CA GLY A 183 -21.55 -3.56 -4.38
C GLY A 183 -21.80 -2.32 -5.25
N ALA A 184 -21.53 -1.13 -4.72
CA ALA A 184 -21.73 0.14 -5.43
C ALA A 184 -20.65 0.45 -6.50
N ALA A 185 -19.69 -0.48 -6.69
CA ALA A 185 -18.67 -0.47 -7.74
C ALA A 185 -18.81 -1.67 -8.71
N SER A 186 -19.95 -2.36 -8.71
CA SER A 186 -20.24 -3.50 -9.60
C SER A 186 -20.06 -3.20 -11.09
N SER A 187 -20.33 -1.96 -11.52
CA SER A 187 -20.17 -1.52 -12.91
C SER A 187 -18.72 -1.25 -13.33
N CYS A 188 -17.75 -1.33 -12.41
CA CYS A 188 -16.32 -1.26 -12.75
C CYS A 188 -15.72 -2.68 -12.79
N PRO A 189 -14.90 -3.02 -13.80
CA PRO A 189 -14.39 -4.39 -13.95
C PRO A 189 -13.40 -4.75 -12.84
N ALA A 190 -13.69 -5.80 -12.07
CA ALA A 190 -12.79 -6.35 -11.04
C ALA A 190 -11.39 -6.70 -11.57
N GLN A 191 -11.31 -7.13 -12.84
CA GLN A 191 -10.07 -7.46 -13.54
C GLN A 191 -9.47 -6.26 -14.32
N GLY A 192 -9.99 -5.05 -14.12
CA GLY A 192 -9.61 -3.85 -14.88
C GLY A 192 -8.17 -3.39 -14.70
N GLY A 193 -7.49 -3.83 -13.64
CA GLY A 193 -6.09 -3.50 -13.31
C GLY A 193 -5.90 -2.27 -12.43
N TYR A 194 -6.96 -1.82 -11.76
CA TYR A 194 -6.94 -0.69 -10.81
C TYR A 194 -6.56 -1.14 -9.38
N LEU A 195 -6.15 -0.20 -8.54
CA LEU A 195 -5.76 -0.43 -7.13
C LEU A 195 -6.88 -1.04 -6.27
N MET A 196 -8.15 -0.74 -6.57
CA MET A 196 -9.34 -1.34 -5.92
C MET A 196 -9.83 -2.61 -6.63
N GLY A 197 -9.11 -3.11 -7.64
CA GLY A 197 -9.43 -4.34 -8.35
C GLY A 197 -8.90 -5.61 -7.67
N ARG A 198 -9.23 -6.74 -8.30
CA ARG A 198 -8.76 -8.09 -7.96
C ARG A 198 -7.76 -8.66 -8.99
N GLY A 199 -7.63 -8.02 -10.16
CA GLY A 199 -6.74 -8.45 -11.23
C GLY A 199 -5.31 -7.92 -11.16
N LYS A 200 -4.48 -8.34 -12.12
CA LYS A 200 -3.11 -7.84 -12.30
C LYS A 200 -3.14 -6.32 -12.51
N LEU A 201 -2.40 -5.59 -11.68
CA LEU A 201 -2.32 -4.12 -11.76
C LEU A 201 -1.74 -3.67 -13.10
N LYS A 202 -2.35 -2.65 -13.70
CA LYS A 202 -1.80 -1.92 -14.84
C LYS A 202 -0.90 -0.79 -14.32
N LEU A 203 0.17 -0.51 -15.05
CA LEU A 203 1.04 0.64 -14.79
C LEU A 203 0.78 1.74 -15.84
N PRO A 204 0.87 3.03 -15.45
CA PRO A 204 1.01 3.53 -14.08
C PRO A 204 -0.22 3.23 -13.22
N LEU A 205 -0.03 3.16 -11.90
CA LEU A 205 -1.08 2.76 -10.95
C LEU A 205 -2.21 3.81 -10.91
N GLY A 206 -3.45 3.35 -10.78
CA GLY A 206 -4.62 4.23 -10.74
C GLY A 206 -5.88 3.57 -10.18
N TYR A 207 -6.96 4.35 -10.19
CA TYR A 207 -8.28 3.97 -9.68
C TYR A 207 -9.35 4.06 -10.77
N SER A 208 -10.34 3.17 -10.66
CA SER A 208 -11.55 3.20 -11.47
C SER A 208 -12.38 4.46 -11.24
N VAL A 209 -13.30 4.75 -12.17
CA VAL A 209 -14.31 5.80 -11.99
C VAL A 209 -15.24 5.53 -10.81
N CYS A 210 -15.54 4.26 -10.51
CA CYS A 210 -16.38 3.88 -9.37
C CYS A 210 -15.68 4.21 -8.04
N THR A 211 -14.40 3.88 -7.90
CA THR A 211 -13.61 4.24 -6.71
C THR A 211 -13.59 5.74 -6.49
N ARG A 212 -13.32 6.52 -7.55
CA ARG A 212 -13.29 8.00 -7.50
C ARG A 212 -14.65 8.61 -7.14
N ARG A 213 -15.75 8.01 -7.59
CA ARG A 213 -17.13 8.41 -7.22
C ARG A 213 -17.44 8.12 -5.76
N LEU A 214 -17.11 6.92 -5.27
CA LEU A 214 -17.51 6.45 -3.94
C LEU A 214 -16.71 7.10 -2.80
N ILE A 215 -15.42 7.38 -3.00
CA ILE A 215 -14.53 7.85 -1.92
C ILE A 215 -15.02 9.16 -1.25
N GLN A 216 -15.62 10.10 -1.98
CA GLN A 216 -16.10 11.35 -1.37
C GLN A 216 -17.24 11.11 -0.37
N ALA A 217 -18.19 10.24 -0.70
CA ALA A 217 -19.29 9.88 0.20
C ALA A 217 -18.82 8.97 1.35
N ALA A 218 -17.79 8.16 1.12
CA ALA A 218 -17.16 7.34 2.14
C ALA A 218 -16.46 8.22 3.21
N LEU A 219 -15.57 9.13 2.79
CA LEU A 219 -14.86 10.06 3.69
C LEU A 219 -15.80 10.96 4.52
N ARG A 220 -16.92 11.42 3.94
CA ARG A 220 -17.93 12.21 4.68
C ARG A 220 -18.60 11.43 5.82
N ARG A 221 -18.61 10.10 5.76
CA ARG A 221 -19.17 9.23 6.81
C ARG A 221 -18.14 8.87 7.89
N SER A 222 -16.85 8.79 7.55
CA SER A 222 -15.75 8.48 8.48
C SER A 222 -15.39 9.66 9.41
N LYS A 223 -16.34 10.12 10.25
CA LYS A 223 -16.24 11.33 11.09
C LYS A 223 -15.01 11.40 12.04
N CYS A 224 -14.36 10.28 12.37
CA CYS A 224 -13.13 10.28 13.18
C CYS A 224 -11.87 10.65 12.39
N LEU A 225 -11.91 10.58 11.06
CA LEU A 225 -10.79 11.01 10.22
C LEU A 225 -10.72 12.53 10.28
N GLY A 226 -9.93 13.03 11.23
CA GLY A 226 -9.66 14.45 11.38
C GLY A 226 -9.28 15.03 10.02
N SER A 227 -9.97 16.09 9.62
CA SER A 227 -9.72 16.78 8.37
C SER A 227 -9.51 18.27 8.63
N LYS A 228 -8.57 18.87 7.91
CA LYS A 228 -8.34 20.32 7.90
C LYS A 228 -8.19 20.79 6.47
N ILE A 229 -8.80 21.91 6.12
CA ILE A 229 -8.46 22.65 4.90
C ILE A 229 -7.04 23.19 5.09
N SER A 230 -6.24 23.25 4.02
CA SER A 230 -4.91 23.80 4.06
C SER A 230 -4.58 24.56 2.78
N ASP A 231 -4.11 25.79 2.95
CA ASP A 231 -3.86 26.76 1.89
C ASP A 231 -2.38 26.76 1.47
N LYS A 232 -1.52 26.09 2.27
CA LYS A 232 -0.10 25.90 2.00
C LYS A 232 0.11 24.78 0.98
N THR A 233 -0.04 25.12 -0.30
CA THR A 233 0.16 24.30 -1.51
C THR A 233 1.49 23.51 -1.58
N THR A 234 2.45 23.81 -0.71
CA THR A 234 3.87 23.48 -0.86
C THR A 234 4.36 22.21 -0.14
N LYS A 235 3.54 21.53 0.67
CA LYS A 235 3.94 20.21 1.24
C LYS A 235 3.55 19.05 0.32
N THR A 236 4.26 18.98 -0.80
CA THR A 236 4.37 17.78 -1.64
C THR A 236 4.74 16.56 -0.79
N ILE A 237 4.26 15.38 -1.19
CA ILE A 237 4.64 14.14 -0.51
C ILE A 237 6.11 13.85 -0.87
N PRO A 238 7.02 13.67 0.11
CA PRO A 238 8.42 13.44 -0.17
C PRO A 238 8.64 12.31 -1.17
N MET A 239 9.52 12.54 -2.14
CA MET A 239 9.91 11.53 -3.11
C MET A 239 10.60 10.36 -2.40
N PRO A 240 10.41 9.12 -2.88
CA PRO A 240 10.97 7.94 -2.24
C PRO A 240 12.51 7.92 -2.35
N THR A 241 13.18 7.34 -1.35
CA THR A 241 14.62 7.04 -1.37
C THR A 241 14.98 6.09 -2.51
N LYS A 242 16.13 6.28 -3.17
CA LYS A 242 16.59 5.36 -4.24
C LYS A 242 16.82 3.96 -3.67
N ILE A 243 16.28 2.94 -4.33
CA ILE A 243 16.48 1.51 -4.04
C ILE A 243 17.11 0.88 -5.29
N LYS A 244 18.26 0.22 -5.14
CA LYS A 244 18.90 -0.52 -6.25
C LYS A 244 18.13 -1.81 -6.55
N ARG A 245 18.06 -2.20 -7.83
CA ARG A 245 17.39 -3.43 -8.32
C ARG A 245 17.91 -4.68 -7.59
N GLY A 246 19.23 -4.90 -7.55
CA GLY A 246 19.84 -6.01 -6.82
C GLY A 246 19.54 -6.03 -5.33
N ALA A 247 19.58 -4.89 -4.64
CA ALA A 247 19.23 -4.81 -3.22
C ALA A 247 17.75 -5.22 -2.95
N PHE A 248 16.85 -4.95 -3.89
CA PHE A 248 15.45 -5.39 -3.83
C PHE A 248 15.30 -6.89 -4.12
N CYS A 249 15.93 -7.40 -5.19
CA CYS A 249 15.85 -8.83 -5.52
C CYS A 249 16.51 -9.72 -4.45
N SER A 250 17.70 -9.35 -3.96
CA SER A 250 18.40 -10.10 -2.91
C SER A 250 17.63 -10.11 -1.59
N ALA A 251 16.88 -9.05 -1.26
CA ALA A 251 15.99 -9.05 -0.10
C ALA A 251 14.82 -10.04 -0.22
N LEU A 252 14.46 -10.47 -1.44
CA LEU A 252 13.50 -11.55 -1.70
C LEU A 252 14.13 -12.95 -1.74
N GLY A 253 15.46 -13.07 -1.62
CA GLY A 253 16.18 -14.32 -1.87
C GLY A 253 16.27 -14.68 -3.36
N LEU A 254 16.26 -13.66 -4.23
CA LEU A 254 16.35 -13.77 -5.69
C LEU A 254 17.61 -13.04 -6.19
N SER A 255 18.13 -13.45 -7.34
CA SER A 255 19.13 -12.66 -8.07
C SER A 255 18.46 -11.57 -8.91
N GLU A 256 19.26 -10.64 -9.42
CA GLU A 256 18.87 -9.94 -10.66
C GLU A 256 18.81 -10.97 -11.80
N CYS A 257 17.99 -10.73 -12.82
CA CYS A 257 18.02 -11.54 -14.03
C CYS A 257 19.19 -11.10 -14.93
N ASP A 258 19.77 -12.04 -15.67
CA ASP A 258 20.81 -11.75 -16.64
C ASP A 258 20.24 -11.15 -17.94
N GLU A 259 21.12 -10.64 -18.80
CA GLU A 259 20.74 -10.07 -20.10
C GLU A 259 20.00 -11.08 -20.98
N LYS A 260 20.36 -12.38 -20.94
CA LYS A 260 19.68 -13.42 -21.73
C LYS A 260 18.24 -13.65 -21.26
N GLY A 261 17.98 -13.53 -19.97
CA GLY A 261 16.63 -13.47 -19.41
C GLY A 261 15.85 -12.21 -19.82
N MET A 262 16.54 -11.07 -19.91
CA MET A 262 15.95 -9.76 -20.21
C MET A 262 15.61 -9.56 -21.71
N GLN A 263 16.46 -10.04 -22.63
CA GLN A 263 16.31 -9.90 -24.09
C GLN A 263 14.93 -10.32 -24.64
N LYS A 264 14.28 -11.32 -24.01
CA LYS A 264 12.91 -11.76 -24.37
C LYS A 264 11.81 -10.74 -24.04
N PHE A 265 12.14 -9.65 -23.35
CA PHE A 265 11.20 -8.62 -22.87
C PHE A 265 11.60 -7.19 -23.23
N GLU A 266 12.89 -6.87 -23.32
CA GLU A 266 13.40 -5.53 -23.69
C GLU A 266 12.78 -4.99 -25.00
N HIS A 267 12.60 -5.85 -25.99
CA HIS A 267 11.99 -5.49 -27.28
C HIS A 267 10.50 -5.08 -27.23
N LYS A 268 9.84 -5.05 -26.05
CA LYS A 268 8.41 -4.72 -25.91
C LYS A 268 8.17 -3.36 -25.24
N SER A 269 8.56 -2.29 -25.94
CA SER A 269 8.26 -0.88 -25.61
C SER A 269 8.62 -0.46 -24.17
N ALA A 270 9.92 -0.19 -23.95
CA ALA A 270 10.51 0.13 -22.64
C ALA A 270 9.61 0.95 -21.70
N SER A 271 9.08 2.09 -22.17
CA SER A 271 8.29 3.06 -21.37
C SER A 271 6.99 2.55 -20.73
N LYS A 272 6.53 1.33 -21.06
CA LYS A 272 5.39 0.67 -20.39
C LYS A 272 5.80 -0.31 -19.28
N TYR A 273 7.08 -0.62 -19.15
CA TYR A 273 7.60 -1.69 -18.30
C TYR A 273 8.69 -1.24 -17.31
N GLU A 274 9.16 0.01 -17.37
CA GLU A 274 10.24 0.59 -16.52
C GLU A 274 10.05 0.40 -14.99
N CYS A 275 8.81 0.20 -14.52
CA CYS A 275 8.48 -0.06 -13.11
C CYS A 275 7.83 -1.44 -12.86
N LEU A 276 8.09 -2.39 -13.75
CA LEU A 276 7.99 -3.81 -13.47
C LEU A 276 9.42 -4.32 -13.26
N VAL A 277 9.71 -4.85 -12.08
CA VAL A 277 11.03 -5.38 -11.74
C VAL A 277 11.06 -6.89 -11.97
N HIS A 278 12.16 -7.34 -12.56
CA HIS A 278 12.40 -8.73 -12.93
C HIS A 278 13.51 -9.27 -12.03
N CYS A 279 13.16 -10.21 -11.15
CA CYS A 279 14.10 -10.90 -10.26
C CYS A 279 14.10 -12.39 -10.60
N CYS A 280 15.24 -13.07 -10.51
CA CYS A 280 15.38 -14.45 -10.97
C CYS A 280 15.70 -15.44 -9.84
N LYS A 281 15.18 -16.66 -9.95
CA LYS A 281 15.46 -17.78 -9.05
C LYS A 281 16.29 -18.85 -9.79
N GLY A 282 17.59 -18.62 -9.86
CA GLY A 282 18.46 -19.29 -10.83
C GLY A 282 18.18 -18.83 -12.26
N GLU A 283 18.90 -19.41 -13.22
CA GLU A 283 18.99 -18.92 -14.61
C GLU A 283 17.67 -18.93 -15.39
N SER A 284 16.70 -19.77 -15.01
CA SER A 284 15.51 -20.06 -15.84
C SER A 284 14.18 -19.54 -15.29
N ARG A 285 14.10 -19.18 -14.01
CA ARG A 285 12.83 -18.78 -13.35
C ARG A 285 12.80 -17.29 -13.02
N MET A 286 12.29 -16.50 -13.96
CA MET A 286 12.00 -15.08 -13.77
C MET A 286 10.67 -14.85 -13.03
N GLU A 287 10.71 -14.03 -11.98
CA GLU A 287 9.52 -13.52 -11.28
C GLU A 287 9.36 -12.02 -11.57
N ARG A 288 8.18 -11.63 -12.06
CA ARG A 288 7.87 -10.24 -12.43
C ARG A 288 7.00 -9.59 -11.37
N LEU A 289 7.50 -8.51 -10.77
CA LEU A 289 6.90 -7.83 -9.63
C LEU A 289 6.63 -6.36 -9.99
N VAL A 290 5.64 -5.74 -9.33
CA VAL A 290 5.46 -4.28 -9.42
C VAL A 290 6.54 -3.63 -8.55
N ALA A 291 7.33 -2.74 -9.14
CA ALA A 291 8.41 -2.07 -8.42
C ALA A 291 7.89 -1.24 -7.22
N PRO A 292 8.58 -1.26 -6.07
CA PRO A 292 8.27 -0.36 -4.98
C PRO A 292 8.58 1.10 -5.37
N ASP A 293 7.90 2.04 -4.73
CA ASP A 293 8.26 3.46 -4.88
C ASP A 293 9.71 3.67 -4.42
N GLY A 294 10.55 4.22 -5.30
CA GLY A 294 11.97 4.46 -5.04
C GLY A 294 12.92 3.53 -5.79
N LEU A 295 12.43 2.42 -6.36
CA LEU A 295 13.27 1.56 -7.19
C LEU A 295 13.87 2.36 -8.37
N GLN A 296 15.14 2.15 -8.65
CA GLN A 296 15.79 2.67 -9.87
C GLN A 296 15.12 2.07 -11.11
N CYS A 297 14.85 2.92 -12.10
CA CYS A 297 14.16 2.57 -13.35
C CYS A 297 14.81 3.14 -14.61
N ASP A 298 15.88 3.93 -14.45
CA ASP A 298 16.90 4.15 -15.47
C ASP A 298 17.87 2.96 -15.56
N GLU A 299 18.30 2.67 -16.78
CA GLU A 299 19.46 1.82 -17.10
C GLU A 299 20.55 2.70 -17.74
N ASP A 300 20.66 3.94 -17.27
CA ASP A 300 21.64 4.93 -17.71
C ASP A 300 23.03 4.58 -17.15
N PRO A 301 24.00 4.16 -17.99
CA PRO A 301 25.32 3.72 -17.53
C PRO A 301 26.18 4.89 -17.02
N PHE A 302 25.83 6.14 -17.34
CA PHE A 302 26.50 7.35 -16.87
C PHE A 302 25.81 7.97 -15.64
N HIS A 303 24.63 7.46 -15.25
CA HIS A 303 23.85 7.90 -14.10
C HIS A 303 23.50 9.41 -14.08
N TYR A 304 23.37 10.06 -15.24
CA TYR A 304 23.04 11.49 -15.34
C TYR A 304 21.65 11.81 -14.77
N TYR A 305 20.71 10.88 -14.84
CA TYR A 305 19.32 11.11 -14.44
C TYR A 305 18.91 10.29 -13.20
N ASP A 306 18.52 10.98 -12.13
CA ASP A 306 17.99 10.35 -10.91
C ASP A 306 16.52 9.90 -11.11
N LYS A 307 16.30 8.87 -11.94
CA LYS A 307 14.97 8.33 -12.21
C LYS A 307 14.59 7.26 -11.18
N ARG A 308 13.35 7.32 -10.69
CA ARG A 308 12.82 6.39 -9.69
C ARG A 308 11.36 6.05 -9.97
N CYS A 309 10.97 4.84 -9.63
CA CYS A 309 9.57 4.45 -9.67
C CYS A 309 8.75 5.25 -8.65
N VAL A 310 7.67 5.88 -9.10
CA VAL A 310 6.69 6.56 -8.25
C VAL A 310 5.30 6.19 -8.76
N ASN A 311 4.49 5.53 -7.92
CA ASN A 311 3.16 5.05 -8.33
C ASN A 311 3.18 4.16 -9.61
N GLY A 312 4.29 3.46 -9.86
CA GLY A 312 4.45 2.60 -11.05
C GLY A 312 4.73 3.32 -12.36
N ALA A 313 5.07 4.62 -12.35
CA ALA A 313 5.71 5.29 -13.48
C ALA A 313 7.19 5.55 -13.15
N CYS A 314 8.08 5.51 -14.15
CA CYS A 314 9.44 6.00 -13.96
C CYS A 314 9.43 7.54 -13.99
N VAL A 315 9.96 8.18 -12.95
CA VAL A 315 9.92 9.63 -12.80
C VAL A 315 11.32 10.13 -12.47
N GLN A 316 11.83 11.05 -13.29
CA GLN A 316 13.03 11.83 -12.99
C GLN A 316 12.77 12.72 -11.76
N ILE A 317 13.58 12.56 -10.72
CA ILE A 317 13.44 13.23 -9.42
C ILE A 317 14.23 14.55 -9.36
N ARG A 318 15.26 14.68 -10.21
CA ARG A 318 16.08 15.86 -10.47
C ARG A 318 16.40 15.89 -11.95
#